data_AF-A0A7C2A5A6-F1
#
_entry.id   AF-A0A7C2A5A6-F1
#
_cell.length_a   1.000
_cell.length_b   1.000
_cell.length_c   1.000
_cell.angle_alpha   90.00
_cell.angle_beta   90.00
_cell.angle_gamma   90.00
#
_symmetry.space_group_name_H-M   'P 1'
#
loop_
_entity.id
_entity.type
_entity.pdbx_description
1 polymer ?
#
loop_
_entity_poly.entity_id
_entity_poly.type
_entity_poly.pdbx_seq_one_letter_code
_entity_poly.pdbx_strand_id
1 'polypeptide(L)'
;MSKEKQLNLITSAEEEIEVIPSGKIKCFITGKLRKDTPEEKIRQDVARSFVEEYGYTKEDIDIEFPIKMGRARKRVDIVIFNEGAEHKQENIYMVIEVKPENIKPSDKKEGIEQLKSYIAACVNTQFALWVGSERLAFKVIEKKGRRELEDITDIPKKGETTIPKPTRGKLVPAVNLKQVFKRVHNYIYANQGFQKDKAFEELLKLIFIKVYDEQYSPTLQFYVLPGEDISRVRERLNDVFKKVQSRYRYIFKGNEIIELNDTVLRYVVSELQRFSLVDTETDIKGEAYEEIVGPNLRGDRGEFFTPRNVCNMTIEMLFSLIPEDKLTSPGGMKILDPAVGTGGFLIAGVQKIKQLFLTRGFRYDQLRDLVRDVANANFFGIDFNPFLVKVAQMNMVMHGDGSANIVHANSLESPSNWNSEAKKKIKFEDFDIVVTNPPFGTKAVIDNPDILKQFELTTFGANSPRTALPPEQLFIERCLNFLKPGGYLGIVLPDSILSNPGLKWIREWILQKTYIIASIDLPVETFEPHTGTQTSILILKKKTLPQQKLQEDYKMFMVIPEKVGHDRRGNPIYRTTPDGEIELGRNVKPIIDDHLPLVTEAFKEWLKRKGIT
;
A
#
# COMPACT_ATOMS: atom_id res chain seq x y z
N MET A 1 25.38 -30.11 8.73
CA MET A 1 24.63 -29.56 9.89
C MET A 1 23.18 -29.45 9.47
N SER A 2 22.25 -30.05 10.22
CA SER A 2 20.84 -30.17 9.81
C SER A 2 20.14 -28.82 9.74
N LYS A 3 19.18 -28.70 8.80
CA LYS A 3 18.36 -27.50 8.50
C LYS A 3 17.74 -26.84 9.74
N GLU A 4 17.36 -27.61 10.75
CA GLU A 4 16.71 -27.12 11.97
C GLU A 4 17.65 -26.34 12.91
N LYS A 5 18.96 -26.60 12.86
CA LYS A 5 19.91 -25.99 13.81
C LYS A 5 20.33 -24.56 13.46
N GLN A 6 20.05 -24.09 12.25
CA GLN A 6 20.33 -22.70 11.85
C GLN A 6 19.21 -21.72 12.22
N LEU A 7 17.97 -22.19 12.40
CA LEU A 7 16.83 -21.34 12.77
C LEU A 7 16.63 -21.20 14.29
N ASN A 8 17.05 -22.20 15.08
CA ASN A 8 16.76 -22.27 16.53
C ASN A 8 17.69 -21.41 17.43
N LEU A 9 18.41 -20.42 16.89
CA LEU A 9 19.30 -19.55 17.67
C LEU A 9 18.70 -18.16 17.98
N ILE A 10 17.46 -17.87 17.57
CA ILE A 10 16.91 -16.49 17.57
C ILE A 10 15.75 -16.26 18.57
N THR A 11 15.19 -17.27 19.22
CA THR A 11 14.05 -17.07 20.15
C THR A 11 14.48 -17.07 21.62
N SER A 12 14.88 -15.90 22.14
CA SER A 12 14.92 -15.67 23.60
C SER A 12 14.38 -14.28 23.97
N ALA A 13 13.06 -14.15 23.83
CA ALA A 13 12.26 -13.22 24.60
C ALA A 13 10.86 -13.84 24.70
N GLU A 14 10.55 -14.43 25.86
CA GLU A 14 9.20 -14.94 26.18
C GLU A 14 8.26 -13.73 26.34
N GLU A 15 7.70 -13.24 25.24
CA GLU A 15 6.41 -12.53 25.28
C GLU A 15 5.32 -13.60 25.37
N GLU A 16 4.39 -13.50 26.32
CA GLU A 16 3.19 -14.34 26.35
C GLU A 16 2.40 -14.11 25.05
N ILE A 17 2.51 -15.05 24.10
CA ILE A 17 1.78 -15.01 22.83
C ILE A 17 0.33 -15.40 23.14
N GLU A 18 -0.60 -14.45 23.01
CA GLU A 18 -2.03 -14.75 23.05
C GLU A 18 -2.37 -15.62 21.83
N VAL A 19 -3.16 -16.68 22.03
CA VAL A 19 -3.57 -17.60 20.96
C VAL A 19 -5.08 -17.61 20.82
N ILE A 20 -5.56 -17.83 19.60
CA ILE A 20 -6.99 -18.06 19.34
C ILE A 20 -7.21 -19.35 18.56
N PRO A 21 -8.31 -20.07 18.84
CA PRO A 21 -8.69 -21.24 18.06
C PRO A 21 -8.87 -20.86 16.59
N SER A 22 -8.42 -21.74 15.70
CA SER A 22 -8.60 -21.56 14.26
C SER A 22 -10.07 -21.36 13.89
N GLY A 23 -10.35 -20.39 13.02
CA GLY A 23 -11.71 -20.02 12.61
C GLY A 23 -12.49 -19.18 13.63
N LYS A 24 -11.82 -18.57 14.61
CA LYS A 24 -12.42 -17.60 15.55
C LYS A 24 -11.80 -16.20 15.41
N ILE A 25 -12.53 -15.19 15.87
CA ILE A 25 -12.08 -13.80 16.01
C ILE A 25 -12.53 -13.23 17.37
N LYS A 26 -11.71 -12.40 18.01
CA LYS A 26 -12.06 -11.71 19.27
C LYS A 26 -12.88 -10.46 18.98
N CYS A 27 -14.08 -10.36 19.56
CA CYS A 27 -14.94 -9.20 19.37
C CYS A 27 -14.35 -7.94 20.02
N PHE A 28 -14.24 -6.84 19.27
CA PHE A 28 -13.68 -5.57 19.73
C PHE A 28 -14.49 -4.92 20.86
N ILE A 29 -15.82 -5.02 20.79
CA ILE A 29 -16.74 -4.46 21.78
C ILE A 29 -16.78 -5.31 23.06
N THR A 30 -16.98 -6.63 22.92
CA THR A 30 -17.29 -7.51 24.07
C THR A 30 -16.12 -8.38 24.56
N GLY A 31 -15.03 -8.49 23.79
CA GLY A 31 -13.91 -9.39 24.06
C GLY A 31 -14.21 -10.88 23.82
N LYS A 32 -15.45 -11.27 23.51
CA LYS A 32 -15.87 -12.67 23.31
C LYS A 32 -15.40 -13.21 21.95
N LEU A 33 -15.11 -14.51 21.90
CA LEU A 33 -14.79 -15.21 20.65
C LEU A 33 -16.04 -15.40 19.78
N ARG A 34 -15.92 -15.01 18.51
CA ARG A 34 -16.94 -15.16 17.47
C ARG A 34 -16.40 -16.00 16.32
N LYS A 35 -17.28 -16.53 15.47
CA LYS A 35 -16.86 -17.28 14.28
C LYS A 35 -16.20 -16.32 13.29
N ASP A 36 -15.03 -16.68 12.77
CA ASP A 36 -14.36 -15.86 11.78
C ASP A 36 -15.08 -15.99 10.42
N THR A 37 -15.87 -14.98 10.06
CA THR A 37 -16.56 -14.89 8.77
C THR A 37 -16.30 -13.53 8.13
N PRO A 38 -16.37 -13.40 6.79
CA PRO A 38 -16.18 -12.10 6.13
C PRO A 38 -17.13 -11.01 6.65
N GLU A 39 -18.37 -11.37 6.95
CA GLU A 39 -19.37 -10.46 7.53
C GLU A 39 -19.01 -10.05 8.96
N GLU A 40 -18.51 -10.98 9.78
CA GLU A 40 -18.06 -10.69 11.14
C GLU A 40 -16.86 -9.75 11.14
N LYS A 41 -15.89 -9.92 10.22
CA LYS A 41 -14.75 -8.98 10.08
C LYS A 41 -15.23 -7.54 9.84
N ILE A 42 -16.14 -7.35 8.88
CA ILE A 42 -16.71 -6.05 8.57
C ILE A 42 -17.51 -5.51 9.77
N ARG A 43 -18.28 -6.37 10.46
CA ARG A 43 -19.03 -5.98 11.66
C ARG A 43 -18.10 -5.45 12.76
N GLN A 44 -16.97 -6.12 12.99
CA GLN A 44 -15.97 -5.66 13.96
C GLN A 44 -15.32 -4.34 13.54
N ASP A 45 -15.05 -4.15 12.24
CA ASP A 45 -14.48 -2.89 11.72
C ASP A 45 -15.47 -1.72 11.82
N VAL A 46 -16.74 -1.95 11.51
CA VAL A 46 -17.81 -0.94 11.66
C VAL A 46 -17.98 -0.59 13.14
N ALA A 47 -18.07 -1.58 14.03
CA ALA A 47 -18.19 -1.35 15.47
C ALA A 47 -17.00 -0.56 16.03
N ARG A 48 -15.77 -0.88 15.58
CA ARG A 48 -14.57 -0.12 15.92
C ARG A 48 -14.65 1.33 15.46
N SER A 49 -15.11 1.59 14.23
CA SER A 49 -15.25 2.96 13.71
C SER A 49 -16.17 3.83 14.60
N PHE A 50 -17.23 3.25 15.16
CA PHE A 50 -18.12 3.99 16.05
C PHE A 50 -17.42 4.48 17.33
N VAL A 51 -16.50 3.67 17.85
CA VAL A 51 -15.72 4.01 19.04
C VAL A 51 -14.61 5.01 18.70
N GLU A 52 -13.78 4.66 17.71
CA GLU A 52 -12.54 5.37 17.43
C GLU A 52 -12.74 6.62 16.56
N GLU A 53 -13.79 6.68 15.72
CA GLU A 53 -14.05 7.78 14.77
C GLU A 53 -15.28 8.64 15.14
N TYR A 54 -16.34 8.03 15.68
CA TYR A 54 -17.59 8.73 16.03
C TYR A 54 -17.70 9.09 17.53
N GLY A 55 -16.78 8.60 18.35
CA GLY A 55 -16.67 8.94 19.77
C GLY A 55 -17.67 8.25 20.69
N TYR A 56 -18.34 7.19 20.23
CA TYR A 56 -19.18 6.34 21.09
C TYR A 56 -18.30 5.51 22.03
N THR A 57 -18.82 5.14 23.20
CA THR A 57 -18.10 4.24 24.11
C THR A 57 -18.44 2.79 23.79
N LYS A 58 -17.63 1.82 24.23
CA LYS A 58 -17.94 0.39 24.01
C LYS A 58 -19.23 -0.01 24.75
N GLU A 59 -19.48 0.67 25.86
CA GLU A 59 -20.66 0.52 26.70
C GLU A 59 -21.92 0.99 26.00
N ASP A 60 -21.83 1.94 25.05
CA ASP A 60 -22.98 2.45 24.29
C ASP A 60 -23.41 1.51 23.14
N ILE A 61 -22.66 0.42 22.87
CA ILE A 61 -22.78 -0.40 21.65
C ILE A 61 -23.04 -1.86 21.99
N ASP A 62 -24.07 -2.44 21.37
CA ASP A 62 -24.30 -3.90 21.41
C ASP A 62 -24.20 -4.54 20.04
N ILE A 63 -23.71 -5.79 20.01
CA ILE A 63 -23.55 -6.61 18.83
C ILE A 63 -24.57 -7.76 18.84
N GLU A 64 -25.25 -7.98 17.70
CA GLU A 64 -26.33 -8.97 17.53
C GLU A 64 -27.47 -8.80 18.55
N PHE A 65 -27.90 -7.56 18.78
CA PHE A 65 -28.89 -7.21 19.79
C PHE A 65 -30.29 -7.74 19.45
N PRO A 66 -30.96 -8.48 20.36
CA PRO A 66 -32.26 -9.06 20.07
C PRO A 66 -33.38 -8.03 20.15
N ILE A 67 -34.21 -7.96 19.11
CA ILE A 67 -35.45 -7.16 19.07
C ILE A 67 -36.67 -8.06 18.86
N LYS A 68 -37.80 -7.68 19.45
CA LYS A 68 -39.11 -8.30 19.29
C LYS A 68 -39.87 -7.65 18.13
N MET A 69 -40.27 -8.47 17.17
CA MET A 69 -41.08 -8.07 16.01
C MET A 69 -42.31 -8.97 15.93
N GLY A 70 -43.43 -8.49 16.48
CA GLY A 70 -44.62 -9.31 16.68
C GLY A 70 -44.34 -10.50 17.60
N ARG A 71 -44.48 -11.73 17.08
CA ARG A 71 -44.17 -12.98 17.80
C ARG A 71 -42.73 -13.46 17.60
N ALA A 72 -42.02 -12.94 16.60
CA ALA A 72 -40.65 -13.34 16.30
C ALA A 72 -39.63 -12.49 17.08
N ARG A 73 -38.45 -13.07 17.35
CA ARG A 73 -37.26 -12.33 17.77
C ARG A 73 -36.27 -12.30 16.62
N LYS A 74 -35.80 -11.11 16.26
CA LYS A 74 -34.71 -10.90 15.30
C LYS A 74 -33.50 -10.31 16.03
N ARG A 75 -32.32 -10.38 15.40
CA ARG A 75 -31.10 -9.75 15.91
C ARG A 75 -30.65 -8.68 14.92
N VAL A 76 -30.38 -7.49 15.44
CA VAL A 76 -29.79 -6.38 14.67
C VAL A 76 -28.27 -6.48 14.82
N ASP A 77 -27.52 -6.32 13.74
CA ASP A 77 -26.07 -6.54 13.73
C ASP A 77 -25.35 -5.67 14.76
N ILE A 78 -25.61 -4.36 14.73
CA ILE A 78 -25.08 -3.40 15.71
C ILE A 78 -26.20 -2.43 16.07
N VAL A 79 -26.34 -2.15 17.37
CA VAL A 79 -27.20 -1.08 17.88
C VAL A 79 -26.38 -0.13 18.73
N ILE A 80 -26.77 1.14 18.72
CA ILE A 80 -26.17 2.17 19.57
C ILE A 80 -27.25 2.76 20.46
N PHE A 81 -26.92 2.93 21.73
CA PHE A 81 -27.74 3.57 22.75
C PHE A 81 -27.23 4.97 23.07
N ASN A 82 -28.08 5.79 23.68
CA ASN A 82 -27.61 7.03 24.30
C ASN A 82 -26.85 6.71 25.58
N GLU A 83 -25.91 7.58 25.94
CA GLU A 83 -25.09 7.42 27.14
C GLU A 83 -25.95 7.24 28.40
N GLY A 84 -25.65 6.20 29.17
CA GLY A 84 -26.36 5.86 30.41
C GLY A 84 -27.78 5.29 30.21
N ALA A 85 -28.24 5.10 28.96
CA ALA A 85 -29.52 4.46 28.70
C ALA A 85 -29.45 2.95 28.98
N GLU A 86 -30.55 2.38 29.47
CA GLU A 86 -30.66 0.93 29.61
C GLU A 86 -30.78 0.27 28.24
N HIS A 87 -30.07 -0.84 28.02
CA HIS A 87 -30.01 -1.56 26.74
C HIS A 87 -31.30 -2.33 26.47
N LYS A 88 -32.35 -1.60 26.09
CA LYS A 88 -33.69 -2.08 25.77
C LYS A 88 -34.11 -1.62 24.38
N GLN A 89 -34.97 -2.39 23.72
CA GLN A 89 -35.41 -2.11 22.34
C GLN A 89 -35.98 -0.70 22.17
N GLU A 90 -36.75 -0.22 23.14
CA GLU A 90 -37.30 1.13 23.15
C GLU A 90 -36.24 2.22 23.25
N ASN A 91 -35.03 1.94 23.73
CA ASN A 91 -33.96 2.93 23.91
C ASN A 91 -32.94 2.94 22.76
N ILE A 92 -33.13 2.10 21.73
CA ILE A 92 -32.22 2.05 20.59
C ILE A 92 -32.23 3.39 19.85
N TYR A 93 -31.07 4.05 19.85
CA TYR A 93 -30.85 5.34 19.19
C TYR A 93 -30.50 5.17 17.70
N MET A 94 -29.65 4.19 17.38
CA MET A 94 -29.24 3.89 16.00
C MET A 94 -29.27 2.38 15.74
N VAL A 95 -29.72 2.00 14.54
CA VAL A 95 -29.64 0.62 14.04
C VAL A 95 -28.68 0.55 12.86
N ILE A 96 -27.82 -0.47 12.85
CA ILE A 96 -26.85 -0.67 11.79
C ILE A 96 -26.95 -2.11 11.29
N GLU A 97 -27.04 -2.26 9.97
CA GLU A 97 -27.04 -3.54 9.28
C GLU A 97 -25.75 -3.67 8.46
N VAL A 98 -25.09 -4.82 8.58
CA VAL A 98 -23.82 -5.11 7.93
C VAL A 98 -23.98 -6.29 6.98
N LYS A 99 -23.39 -6.17 5.79
CA LYS A 99 -23.32 -7.24 4.80
C LYS A 99 -21.91 -7.34 4.21
N PRO A 100 -21.49 -8.54 3.74
CA PRO A 100 -20.22 -8.68 3.05
C PRO A 100 -20.16 -7.88 1.75
N GLU A 101 -18.96 -7.47 1.30
CA GLU A 101 -18.78 -6.62 0.11
C GLU A 101 -19.19 -7.31 -1.21
N ASN A 102 -19.17 -8.64 -1.27
CA ASN A 102 -19.37 -9.44 -2.50
C ASN A 102 -20.85 -9.79 -2.78
N ILE A 103 -21.80 -8.99 -2.28
CA ILE A 103 -23.24 -9.25 -2.36
C ILE A 103 -23.87 -8.88 -3.71
N LYS A 104 -25.04 -9.46 -4.00
CA LYS A 104 -25.82 -9.15 -5.20
C LYS A 104 -26.52 -7.79 -5.04
N PRO A 105 -26.84 -7.07 -6.12
CA PRO A 105 -27.60 -5.82 -6.05
C PRO A 105 -28.97 -5.93 -5.35
N SER A 106 -29.59 -7.12 -5.36
CA SER A 106 -30.82 -7.42 -4.60
C SER A 106 -30.66 -7.21 -3.10
N ASP A 107 -29.49 -7.51 -2.57
CA ASP A 107 -29.22 -7.59 -1.14
C ASP A 107 -29.17 -6.18 -0.52
N LYS A 108 -28.86 -5.15 -1.32
CA LYS A 108 -28.99 -3.74 -0.91
C LYS A 108 -30.46 -3.36 -0.67
N LYS A 109 -31.36 -3.73 -1.59
CA LYS A 109 -32.80 -3.46 -1.41
C LYS A 109 -33.34 -4.22 -0.20
N GLU A 110 -32.99 -5.49 -0.07
CA GLU A 110 -33.38 -6.32 1.07
C GLU A 110 -32.85 -5.76 2.40
N GLY A 111 -31.60 -5.31 2.43
CA GLY A 111 -31.00 -4.68 3.63
C GLY A 111 -31.69 -3.37 4.02
N ILE A 112 -32.07 -2.53 3.06
CA ILE A 112 -32.83 -1.31 3.34
C ILE A 112 -34.24 -1.65 3.85
N GLU A 113 -34.91 -2.68 3.29
CA GLU A 113 -36.20 -3.14 3.80
C GLU A 113 -36.10 -3.75 5.21
N GLN A 114 -34.97 -4.40 5.54
CA GLN A 114 -34.67 -4.85 6.91
C GLN A 114 -34.53 -3.65 7.86
N LEU A 115 -33.77 -2.62 7.48
CA LEU A 115 -33.66 -1.39 8.27
C LEU A 115 -35.02 -0.73 8.50
N LYS A 116 -35.86 -0.61 7.45
CA LYS A 116 -37.25 -0.11 7.57
C LYS A 116 -38.06 -0.91 8.58
N SER A 117 -37.90 -2.24 8.56
CA SER A 117 -38.58 -3.13 9.50
C SER A 117 -38.09 -2.92 10.94
N TYR A 118 -36.79 -2.68 11.14
CA TYR A 118 -36.21 -2.41 12.46
C TYR A 118 -36.66 -1.06 13.03
N ILE A 119 -36.62 0.01 12.23
CA ILE A 119 -37.07 1.34 12.69
C ILE A 119 -38.57 1.36 13.00
N ALA A 120 -39.38 0.52 12.32
CA ALA A 120 -40.79 0.38 12.66
C ALA A 120 -41.00 -0.28 14.04
N ALA A 121 -40.10 -1.19 14.43
CA ALA A 121 -40.15 -1.89 15.72
C ALA A 121 -39.46 -1.11 16.87
N CYS A 122 -38.55 -0.19 16.56
CA CYS A 122 -37.72 0.53 17.53
C CYS A 122 -38.07 2.03 17.53
N VAL A 123 -39.11 2.41 18.26
CA VAL A 123 -39.78 3.73 18.14
C VAL A 123 -38.90 4.96 18.40
N ASN A 124 -37.80 4.84 19.13
CA ASN A 124 -36.89 5.97 19.43
C ASN A 124 -35.66 6.03 18.53
N THR A 125 -35.53 5.13 17.55
CA THR A 125 -34.39 5.12 16.63
C THR A 125 -34.37 6.36 15.74
N GLN A 126 -33.32 7.17 15.82
CA GLN A 126 -33.23 8.43 15.07
C GLN A 126 -32.43 8.28 13.78
N PHE A 127 -31.53 7.30 13.72
CA PHE A 127 -30.63 7.09 12.60
C PHE A 127 -30.55 5.60 12.24
N ALA A 128 -30.28 5.34 10.96
CA ALA A 128 -30.00 3.99 10.48
C ALA A 128 -28.79 4.02 9.55
N LEU A 129 -27.97 2.97 9.60
CA LEU A 129 -26.81 2.80 8.74
C LEU A 129 -26.85 1.43 8.06
N TRP A 130 -26.63 1.40 6.75
CA TRP A 130 -26.37 0.18 6.00
C TRP A 130 -24.92 0.18 5.52
N VAL A 131 -24.19 -0.89 5.82
CA VAL A 131 -22.80 -1.08 5.37
C VAL A 131 -22.69 -2.39 4.60
N GLY A 132 -22.30 -2.29 3.33
CA GLY A 132 -22.01 -3.44 2.47
C GLY A 132 -21.07 -3.03 1.34
N SER A 133 -21.48 -3.28 0.10
CA SER A 133 -20.79 -2.76 -1.09
C SER A 133 -20.78 -1.22 -1.16
N GLU A 134 -21.73 -0.58 -0.48
CA GLU A 134 -21.82 0.86 -0.29
C GLU A 134 -22.03 1.17 1.19
N ARG A 135 -21.90 2.44 1.55
CA ARG A 135 -22.26 2.94 2.87
C ARG A 135 -23.40 3.94 2.74
N LEU A 136 -24.54 3.63 3.35
CA LEU A 136 -25.77 4.45 3.25
C LEU A 136 -26.22 4.85 4.64
N ALA A 137 -26.22 6.16 4.90
CA ALA A 137 -26.67 6.74 6.15
C ALA A 137 -28.06 7.34 5.97
N PHE A 138 -28.92 7.14 6.96
CA PHE A 138 -30.29 7.62 6.94
C PHE A 138 -30.68 8.31 8.24
N LYS A 139 -31.46 9.38 8.12
CA LYS A 139 -32.22 9.96 9.22
C LYS A 139 -33.62 9.35 9.23
N VAL A 140 -34.10 8.96 10.40
CA VAL A 140 -35.48 8.50 10.56
C VAL A 140 -36.38 9.73 10.72
N ILE A 141 -37.32 9.89 9.80
CA ILE A 141 -38.29 10.97 9.79
C ILE A 141 -39.70 10.41 9.93
N GLU A 142 -40.63 11.21 10.44
CA GLU A 142 -42.04 10.82 10.52
C GLU A 142 -42.87 11.58 9.49
N LYS A 143 -43.52 10.84 8.58
CA LYS A 143 -44.41 11.39 7.55
C LYS A 143 -45.76 10.67 7.64
N LYS A 144 -46.83 11.44 7.91
CA LYS A 144 -48.21 10.92 8.01
C LYS A 144 -48.35 9.73 8.98
N GLY A 145 -47.66 9.79 10.13
CA GLY A 145 -47.68 8.73 11.15
C GLY A 145 -46.89 7.46 10.78
N ARG A 146 -46.08 7.51 9.71
CA ARG A 146 -45.16 6.43 9.33
C ARG A 146 -43.73 6.91 9.46
N ARG A 147 -42.87 6.04 9.99
CA ARG A 147 -41.43 6.28 10.10
C ARG A 147 -40.78 5.88 8.77
N GLU A 148 -40.11 6.84 8.14
CA GLU A 148 -39.45 6.68 6.84
C GLU A 148 -37.95 7.00 6.98
N LEU A 149 -37.16 6.45 6.07
CA LEU A 149 -35.72 6.73 5.97
C LEU A 149 -35.51 7.86 4.97
N GLU A 150 -34.83 8.91 5.41
CA GLU A 150 -34.37 10.03 4.58
C GLU A 150 -32.85 9.93 4.40
N ASP A 151 -32.39 9.97 3.15
CA ASP A 151 -30.96 9.88 2.81
C ASP A 151 -30.18 11.07 3.38
N ILE A 152 -29.10 10.77 4.10
CA ILE A 152 -28.14 11.77 4.61
C ILE A 152 -26.71 11.38 4.22
N THR A 153 -25.78 12.34 4.29
CA THR A 153 -24.40 12.13 3.83
C THR A 153 -23.56 11.28 4.81
N ASP A 154 -23.86 11.33 6.10
CA ASP A 154 -23.22 10.56 7.15
C ASP A 154 -24.13 10.51 8.41
N ILE A 155 -23.74 9.75 9.42
CA ILE A 155 -24.38 9.74 10.75
C ILE A 155 -23.70 10.76 11.69
N PRO A 156 -24.42 11.32 12.68
CA PRO A 156 -23.82 12.26 13.62
C PRO A 156 -22.82 11.58 14.56
N LYS A 157 -21.84 12.34 15.05
CA LYS A 157 -20.97 11.91 16.14
C LYS A 157 -21.72 11.91 17.48
N LYS A 158 -21.14 11.27 18.50
CA LYS A 158 -21.68 11.33 19.87
C LYS A 158 -21.88 12.79 20.30
N GLY A 159 -23.10 13.10 20.74
CA GLY A 159 -23.50 14.46 21.17
C GLY A 159 -23.95 15.41 20.05
N GLU A 160 -23.87 15.02 18.78
CA GLU A 160 -24.35 15.81 17.65
C GLU A 160 -25.75 15.34 17.19
N THR A 161 -26.59 16.26 16.73
CA THR A 161 -27.95 15.97 16.20
C THR A 161 -28.08 16.20 14.69
N THR A 162 -27.05 16.78 14.07
CA THR A 162 -26.96 17.08 12.64
C THR A 162 -25.53 16.83 12.16
N ILE A 163 -25.31 16.87 10.85
CA ILE A 163 -23.99 16.76 10.24
C ILE A 163 -23.46 18.19 10.01
N PRO A 164 -22.61 18.74 10.90
CA PRO A 164 -22.12 20.09 10.73
C PRO A 164 -21.16 20.18 9.54
N LYS A 165 -20.94 21.41 9.06
CA LYS A 165 -19.83 21.69 8.15
C LYS A 165 -18.50 21.22 8.79
N PRO A 166 -17.68 20.42 8.10
CA PRO A 166 -16.39 19.99 8.63
C PRO A 166 -15.48 21.18 8.95
N THR A 167 -14.78 21.09 10.09
CA THR A 167 -13.72 22.00 10.49
C THR A 167 -12.47 21.17 10.82
N ARG A 168 -11.27 21.76 10.67
CA ARG A 168 -10.01 21.02 10.89
C ARG A 168 -9.96 20.30 12.24
N GLY A 169 -10.34 21.00 13.31
CA GLY A 169 -10.34 20.42 14.67
C GLY A 169 -11.38 19.32 14.90
N LYS A 170 -12.29 19.07 13.95
CA LYS A 170 -13.29 17.99 14.02
C LYS A 170 -12.99 16.81 13.08
N LEU A 171 -11.98 16.93 12.22
CA LEU A 171 -11.54 15.81 11.39
C LEU A 171 -10.94 14.71 12.28
N VAL A 172 -11.14 13.46 11.90
CA VAL A 172 -10.61 12.30 12.66
C VAL A 172 -9.57 11.56 11.84
N PRO A 173 -8.44 11.15 12.44
CA PRO A 173 -7.56 10.18 11.80
C PRO A 173 -8.36 8.94 11.40
N ALA A 174 -8.16 8.47 10.18
CA ALA A 174 -8.87 7.29 9.70
C ALA A 174 -8.27 6.03 10.32
N VAL A 175 -9.10 5.18 10.91
CA VAL A 175 -8.66 3.88 11.45
C VAL A 175 -8.61 2.84 10.35
N ASN A 176 -9.60 2.88 9.45
CA ASN A 176 -9.77 1.89 8.39
C ASN A 176 -9.79 2.52 6.99
N LEU A 177 -8.82 3.39 6.74
CA LEU A 177 -8.71 4.13 5.47
C LEU A 177 -8.65 3.19 4.25
N LYS A 178 -8.03 2.02 4.44
CA LYS A 178 -7.92 0.95 3.46
C LYS A 178 -9.27 0.52 2.89
N GLN A 179 -10.23 0.19 3.76
CA GLN A 179 -11.57 -0.22 3.32
C GLN A 179 -12.36 0.95 2.72
N VAL A 180 -12.18 2.16 3.24
CA VAL A 180 -12.80 3.36 2.68
C VAL A 180 -12.35 3.57 1.23
N PHE A 181 -11.03 3.54 0.97
CA PHE A 181 -10.48 3.72 -0.38
C PHE A 181 -10.95 2.63 -1.33
N LYS A 182 -10.94 1.37 -0.89
CA LYS A 182 -11.44 0.24 -1.69
C LYS A 182 -12.93 0.40 -2.05
N ARG A 183 -13.78 0.73 -1.08
CA ARG A 183 -15.22 0.94 -1.28
C ARG A 183 -15.49 2.11 -2.24
N VAL A 184 -14.80 3.23 -2.03
CA VAL A 184 -14.92 4.42 -2.89
C VAL A 184 -14.48 4.10 -4.32
N HIS A 185 -13.33 3.44 -4.49
CA HIS A 185 -12.84 3.02 -5.80
C HIS A 185 -13.85 2.12 -6.53
N ASN A 186 -14.35 1.08 -5.85
CA ASN A 186 -15.33 0.15 -6.42
C ASN A 186 -16.63 0.86 -6.81
N TYR A 187 -17.07 1.85 -6.01
CA TYR A 187 -18.23 2.65 -6.33
C TYR A 187 -18.03 3.48 -7.60
N ILE A 188 -16.87 4.12 -7.76
CA ILE A 188 -16.51 4.84 -9.00
C ILE A 188 -16.55 3.87 -10.18
N TYR A 189 -15.85 2.75 -10.08
CA TYR A 189 -15.78 1.76 -11.17
C TYR A 189 -17.17 1.25 -11.58
N ALA A 190 -18.04 0.95 -10.63
CA ALA A 190 -19.37 0.40 -10.90
C ALA A 190 -20.38 1.42 -11.47
N ASN A 191 -20.26 2.71 -11.11
CA ASN A 191 -21.29 3.72 -11.42
C ASN A 191 -20.85 4.78 -12.44
N GLN A 192 -19.57 4.83 -12.79
CA GLN A 192 -19.02 5.84 -13.69
C GLN A 192 -18.82 5.32 -15.12
N GLY A 193 -18.72 4.00 -15.31
CA GLY A 193 -18.42 3.38 -16.60
C GLY A 193 -16.96 3.51 -17.04
N PHE A 194 -16.05 3.85 -16.12
CA PHE A 194 -14.62 3.96 -16.39
C PHE A 194 -13.91 2.60 -16.36
N GLN A 195 -12.80 2.50 -17.09
CA GLN A 195 -11.81 1.45 -16.87
C GLN A 195 -11.18 1.60 -15.47
N LYS A 196 -10.61 0.51 -14.94
CA LYS A 196 -10.09 0.46 -13.56
C LYS A 196 -9.01 1.50 -13.29
N ASP A 197 -8.08 1.67 -14.22
CA ASP A 197 -7.02 2.66 -14.19
C ASP A 197 -7.57 4.10 -14.13
N LYS A 198 -8.62 4.40 -14.92
CA LYS A 198 -9.25 5.71 -14.92
C LYS A 198 -10.06 5.98 -13.65
N ALA A 199 -10.78 4.99 -13.14
CA ALA A 199 -11.49 5.10 -11.86
C ALA A 199 -10.51 5.36 -10.70
N PHE A 200 -9.36 4.70 -10.73
CA PHE A 200 -8.27 4.92 -9.81
C PHE A 200 -7.66 6.33 -9.95
N GLU A 201 -7.42 6.81 -11.18
CA GLU A 201 -6.93 8.18 -11.40
C GLU A 201 -7.87 9.24 -10.80
N GLU A 202 -9.18 9.11 -10.95
CA GLU A 202 -10.14 10.06 -10.37
C GLU A 202 -10.14 10.05 -8.84
N LEU A 203 -10.04 8.86 -8.23
CA LEU A 203 -9.92 8.76 -6.78
C LEU A 203 -8.65 9.47 -6.29
N LEU A 204 -7.53 9.29 -7.00
CA LEU A 204 -6.27 9.97 -6.69
C LEU A 204 -6.39 11.49 -6.76
N LYS A 205 -7.06 12.03 -7.78
CA LYS A 205 -7.33 13.47 -7.87
C LYS A 205 -8.04 13.97 -6.60
N LEU A 206 -9.10 13.29 -6.16
CA LEU A 206 -9.85 13.68 -4.96
C LEU A 206 -9.05 13.55 -3.66
N ILE A 207 -8.21 12.52 -3.52
CA ILE A 207 -7.29 12.38 -2.38
C ILE A 207 -6.34 13.59 -2.31
N PHE A 208 -5.73 13.98 -3.44
CA PHE A 208 -4.82 15.12 -3.48
C PHE A 208 -5.51 16.46 -3.22
N ILE A 209 -6.73 16.64 -3.74
CA ILE A 209 -7.56 17.81 -3.44
C ILE A 209 -7.82 17.89 -1.94
N LYS A 210 -8.19 16.78 -1.31
CA LYS A 210 -8.44 16.72 0.14
C LYS A 210 -7.18 17.01 0.96
N VAL A 211 -6.05 16.35 0.66
CA VAL A 211 -4.78 16.59 1.36
C VAL A 211 -4.34 18.05 1.23
N TYR A 212 -4.48 18.64 0.04
CA TYR A 212 -4.17 20.05 -0.16
C TYR A 212 -5.11 20.97 0.63
N ASP A 213 -6.42 20.69 0.62
CA ASP A 213 -7.42 21.48 1.32
C ASP A 213 -7.18 21.52 2.85
N GLU A 214 -6.84 20.37 3.41
CA GLU A 214 -6.51 20.25 4.84
C GLU A 214 -5.27 21.07 5.21
N GLN A 215 -4.22 21.03 4.38
CA GLN A 215 -2.94 21.69 4.65
C GLN A 215 -2.92 23.19 4.37
N TYR A 216 -3.55 23.64 3.28
CA TYR A 216 -3.28 24.97 2.72
C TYR A 216 -4.50 25.87 2.62
N SER A 217 -5.72 25.35 2.58
CA SER A 217 -6.90 26.21 2.49
C SER A 217 -7.07 27.02 3.79
N PRO A 218 -7.61 28.24 3.80
CA PRO A 218 -7.95 28.91 5.06
C PRO A 218 -9.10 28.21 5.79
N THR A 219 -10.12 27.79 5.04
CA THR A 219 -11.26 27.00 5.53
C THR A 219 -11.42 25.77 4.65
N LEU A 220 -11.84 24.64 5.24
CA LEU A 220 -12.06 23.40 4.49
C LEU A 220 -13.11 23.62 3.39
N GLN A 221 -12.78 23.13 2.21
CA GLN A 221 -13.58 23.15 0.99
C GLN A 221 -14.00 21.74 0.54
N PHE A 222 -13.28 20.69 0.99
CA PHE A 222 -13.58 19.29 0.68
C PHE A 222 -14.71 18.77 1.57
N TYR A 223 -15.95 19.05 1.19
CA TYR A 223 -17.16 18.54 1.87
C TYR A 223 -18.38 18.65 0.96
N VAL A 224 -19.44 17.94 1.32
CA VAL A 224 -20.80 18.14 0.82
C VAL A 224 -21.79 18.17 1.98
N LEU A 225 -22.69 19.15 1.98
CA LEU A 225 -23.75 19.28 2.99
C LEU A 225 -25.06 18.62 2.53
N PRO A 226 -25.94 18.21 3.47
CA PRO A 226 -27.29 17.77 3.14
C PRO A 226 -28.04 18.83 2.31
N GLY A 227 -28.61 18.41 1.18
CA GLY A 227 -29.35 19.30 0.28
C GLY A 227 -28.50 20.29 -0.54
N GLU A 228 -27.16 20.27 -0.42
CA GLU A 228 -26.30 21.16 -1.21
C GLU A 228 -26.33 20.77 -2.70
N ASP A 229 -26.44 21.79 -3.56
CA ASP A 229 -26.32 21.65 -5.01
C ASP A 229 -24.91 21.18 -5.37
N ILE A 230 -24.85 20.02 -6.00
CA ILE A 230 -23.61 19.35 -6.38
C ILE A 230 -22.76 20.18 -7.36
N SER A 231 -23.38 21.05 -8.16
CA SER A 231 -22.68 21.95 -9.07
C SER A 231 -21.75 22.90 -8.30
N ARG A 232 -22.19 23.40 -7.15
CA ARG A 232 -21.40 24.27 -6.26
C ARG A 232 -20.27 23.51 -5.58
N VAL A 233 -20.51 22.26 -5.20
CA VAL A 233 -19.47 21.38 -4.66
C VAL A 233 -18.38 21.16 -5.71
N ARG A 234 -18.75 20.85 -6.95
CA ARG A 234 -17.82 20.64 -8.07
C ARG A 234 -16.98 21.89 -8.35
N GLU A 235 -17.61 23.07 -8.41
CA GLU A 235 -16.91 24.34 -8.60
C GLU A 235 -15.85 24.57 -7.50
N ARG A 236 -16.27 24.41 -6.24
CA ARG A 236 -15.39 24.53 -5.07
C ARG A 236 -14.20 23.56 -5.13
N LEU A 237 -14.43 22.29 -5.50
CA LEU A 237 -13.36 21.29 -5.62
C LEU A 237 -12.43 21.56 -6.80
N ASN A 238 -12.96 22.03 -7.94
CA ASN A 238 -12.15 22.40 -9.11
C ASN A 238 -11.22 23.58 -8.80
N ASP A 239 -11.65 24.55 -8.00
CA ASP A 239 -10.80 25.67 -7.60
C ASP A 239 -9.66 25.25 -6.66
N VAL A 240 -9.91 24.29 -5.77
CA VAL A 240 -8.84 23.66 -5.00
C VAL A 240 -7.93 22.85 -5.94
N PHE A 241 -8.49 22.12 -6.92
CA PHE A 241 -7.71 21.30 -7.84
C PHE A 241 -6.74 22.11 -8.70
N LYS A 242 -7.13 23.30 -9.18
CA LYS A 242 -6.22 24.23 -9.88
C LYS A 242 -4.97 24.57 -9.03
N LYS A 243 -5.16 24.73 -7.71
CA LYS A 243 -4.05 24.99 -6.77
C LYS A 243 -3.20 23.74 -6.54
N VAL A 244 -3.81 22.56 -6.45
CA VAL A 244 -3.10 21.26 -6.42
C VAL A 244 -2.22 21.10 -7.65
N GLN A 245 -2.78 21.32 -8.84
CA GLN A 245 -2.05 21.23 -10.12
C GLN A 245 -0.88 22.22 -10.16
N SER A 246 -1.07 23.42 -9.62
CA SER A 246 0.00 24.43 -9.52
C SER A 246 1.13 24.03 -8.57
N ARG A 247 0.80 23.37 -7.45
CA ARG A 247 1.79 22.88 -6.46
C ARG A 247 2.54 21.65 -6.96
N TYR A 248 1.83 20.72 -7.60
CA TYR A 248 2.35 19.43 -8.04
C TYR A 248 2.42 19.36 -9.57
N ARG A 249 3.02 20.39 -10.21
CA ARG A 249 3.16 20.49 -11.67
C ARG A 249 3.91 19.34 -12.34
N TYR A 250 4.76 18.64 -11.57
CA TYR A 250 5.47 17.46 -12.05
C TYR A 250 4.58 16.20 -12.09
N ILE A 251 3.45 16.21 -11.38
CA ILE A 251 2.44 15.14 -11.36
C ILE A 251 1.28 15.48 -12.32
N PHE A 252 0.76 16.71 -12.24
CA PHE A 252 -0.41 17.15 -12.99
C PHE A 252 -0.03 18.14 -14.09
N LYS A 253 -0.53 17.91 -15.30
CA LYS A 253 -0.24 18.73 -16.48
C LYS A 253 -1.02 20.05 -16.50
N GLY A 254 -1.97 20.23 -15.58
CA GLY A 254 -2.68 21.51 -15.36
C GLY A 254 -3.94 21.69 -16.21
N ASN A 255 -4.22 20.76 -17.13
CA ASN A 255 -5.45 20.72 -17.92
C ASN A 255 -6.42 19.63 -17.44
N GLU A 256 -6.05 18.85 -16.43
CA GLU A 256 -6.96 17.83 -15.91
C GLU A 256 -8.13 18.46 -15.16
N ILE A 257 -9.30 17.82 -15.25
CA ILE A 257 -10.51 18.16 -14.51
C ILE A 257 -11.01 16.94 -13.71
N ILE A 258 -11.98 17.14 -12.83
CA ILE A 258 -12.73 16.05 -12.19
C ILE A 258 -13.80 15.56 -13.17
N GLU A 259 -13.63 14.33 -13.66
CA GLU A 259 -14.48 13.71 -14.69
C GLU A 259 -15.60 12.84 -14.11
N LEU A 260 -15.62 12.68 -12.77
CA LEU A 260 -16.70 11.99 -12.07
C LEU A 260 -18.05 12.68 -12.33
N ASN A 261 -19.12 11.89 -12.49
CA ASN A 261 -20.48 12.41 -12.56
C ASN A 261 -20.92 12.91 -11.17
N ASP A 262 -22.02 13.65 -11.11
CA ASP A 262 -22.45 14.33 -9.88
C ASP A 262 -22.81 13.37 -8.75
N THR A 263 -23.49 12.26 -9.05
CA THR A 263 -23.84 11.24 -8.07
C THR A 263 -22.59 10.60 -7.46
N VAL A 264 -21.62 10.24 -8.31
CA VAL A 264 -20.36 9.62 -7.86
C VAL A 264 -19.50 10.60 -7.10
N LEU A 265 -19.38 11.85 -7.57
CA LEU A 265 -18.64 12.89 -6.87
C LEU A 265 -19.21 13.12 -5.47
N ARG A 266 -20.53 13.21 -5.34
CA ARG A 266 -21.21 13.39 -4.05
C ARG A 266 -20.86 12.26 -3.08
N TYR A 267 -20.97 11.01 -3.51
CA TYR A 267 -20.68 9.84 -2.70
C TYR A 267 -19.22 9.81 -2.23
N VAL A 268 -18.28 10.06 -3.13
CA VAL A 268 -16.85 10.03 -2.79
C VAL A 268 -16.52 11.12 -1.76
N VAL A 269 -17.04 12.34 -1.97
CA VAL A 269 -16.80 13.46 -1.06
C VAL A 269 -17.42 13.18 0.32
N SER A 270 -18.64 12.64 0.38
CA SER A 270 -19.28 12.30 1.67
C SER A 270 -18.52 11.21 2.43
N GLU A 271 -17.95 10.23 1.73
CA GLU A 271 -17.17 9.16 2.37
C GLU A 271 -15.82 9.66 2.92
N LEU A 272 -15.19 10.62 2.24
CA LEU A 272 -13.86 11.09 2.61
C LEU A 272 -13.88 12.32 3.54
N GLN A 273 -14.93 13.14 3.56
CA GLN A 273 -14.91 14.45 4.22
C GLN A 273 -14.66 14.41 5.74
N ARG A 274 -15.02 13.32 6.44
CA ARG A 274 -14.85 13.22 7.90
C ARG A 274 -13.40 12.97 8.34
N PHE A 275 -12.60 12.40 7.46
CA PHE A 275 -11.25 11.97 7.80
C PHE A 275 -10.27 13.13 7.72
N SER A 276 -9.30 13.19 8.62
CA SER A 276 -8.08 13.97 8.40
C SER A 276 -7.13 13.06 7.63
N LEU A 277 -6.96 13.30 6.33
CA LEU A 277 -5.88 12.62 5.64
C LEU A 277 -4.58 13.10 6.25
N VAL A 278 -4.30 14.39 6.39
CA VAL A 278 -3.01 14.90 6.89
C VAL A 278 -2.57 14.28 8.23
N ASP A 279 -3.46 14.16 9.20
CA ASP A 279 -3.12 13.66 10.55
C ASP A 279 -3.19 12.13 10.68
N THR A 280 -3.77 11.44 9.69
CA THR A 280 -3.69 9.97 9.63
C THR A 280 -2.24 9.53 9.50
N GLU A 281 -1.83 8.50 10.24
CA GLU A 281 -0.46 8.00 10.20
C GLU A 281 -0.04 7.66 8.76
N THR A 282 1.22 7.96 8.43
CA THR A 282 1.79 7.69 7.10
C THR A 282 1.60 6.23 6.69
N ASP A 283 1.70 5.32 7.65
CA ASP A 283 1.67 3.89 7.40
C ASP A 283 0.24 3.46 7.06
N ILE A 284 -0.78 4.00 7.75
CA ILE A 284 -2.21 3.76 7.45
C ILE A 284 -2.59 4.31 6.06
N LYS A 285 -2.12 5.52 5.71
CA LYS A 285 -2.32 6.09 4.36
C LYS A 285 -1.66 5.25 3.28
N GLY A 286 -0.43 4.83 3.54
CA GLY A 286 0.36 4.02 2.65
C GLY A 286 -0.30 2.69 2.36
N GLU A 287 -0.70 1.97 3.40
CA GLU A 287 -1.44 0.72 3.28
C GLU A 287 -2.76 0.89 2.52
N ALA A 288 -3.48 1.99 2.77
CA ALA A 288 -4.71 2.29 2.05
C ALA A 288 -4.47 2.57 0.57
N TYR A 289 -3.39 3.27 0.23
CA TYR A 289 -2.97 3.55 -1.14
C TYR A 289 -2.55 2.25 -1.87
N GLU A 290 -1.74 1.41 -1.23
CA GLU A 290 -1.29 0.14 -1.82
C GLU A 290 -2.46 -0.82 -2.09
N GLU A 291 -3.47 -0.84 -1.22
CA GLU A 291 -4.67 -1.67 -1.40
C GLU A 291 -5.44 -1.31 -2.68
N ILE A 292 -5.45 -0.04 -3.08
CA ILE A 292 -6.11 0.38 -4.32
C ILE A 292 -5.17 0.36 -5.52
N VAL A 293 -3.86 0.51 -5.35
CA VAL A 293 -2.87 0.44 -6.43
C VAL A 293 -2.76 -0.97 -6.99
N GLY A 294 -2.45 -1.94 -6.13
CA GLY A 294 -2.08 -3.28 -6.55
C GLY A 294 -3.17 -4.01 -7.37
N PRO A 295 -4.44 -3.99 -6.96
CA PRO A 295 -5.54 -4.62 -7.71
C PRO A 295 -5.94 -3.90 -9.00
N ASN A 296 -5.74 -2.58 -9.09
CA ASN A 296 -6.35 -1.76 -10.14
C ASN A 296 -5.39 -1.30 -11.24
N LEU A 297 -4.08 -1.31 -10.99
CA LEU A 297 -3.05 -0.93 -11.96
C LEU A 297 -2.46 -2.12 -12.73
N ARG A 298 -3.11 -3.29 -12.67
CA ARG A 298 -2.63 -4.52 -13.31
C ARG A 298 -2.77 -4.41 -14.83
N GLY A 299 -1.65 -4.32 -15.54
CA GLY A 299 -1.61 -4.25 -17.00
C GLY A 299 -1.40 -5.61 -17.68
N ASP A 300 -1.83 -5.71 -18.94
CA ASP A 300 -1.69 -6.89 -19.83
C ASP A 300 -0.23 -7.17 -20.27
N ARG A 301 0.75 -6.38 -19.79
CA ARG A 301 2.14 -6.37 -20.26
C ARG A 301 3.12 -7.15 -19.38
N GLY A 302 2.66 -8.00 -18.46
CA GLY A 302 3.55 -8.73 -17.54
C GLY A 302 4.24 -7.84 -16.51
N GLU A 303 3.67 -6.67 -16.23
CA GLU A 303 4.12 -5.74 -15.21
C GLU A 303 3.60 -6.21 -13.84
N PHE A 304 4.41 -6.96 -13.10
CA PHE A 304 4.08 -7.41 -11.75
C PHE A 304 4.76 -6.54 -10.71
N PHE A 305 3.97 -5.96 -9.80
CA PHE A 305 4.53 -5.17 -8.70
C PHE A 305 5.24 -6.08 -7.69
N THR A 306 6.38 -5.60 -7.18
CA THR A 306 7.14 -6.30 -6.15
C THR A 306 6.36 -6.30 -4.82
N PRO A 307 6.13 -7.47 -4.20
CA PRO A 307 5.48 -7.54 -2.89
C PRO A 307 6.20 -6.71 -1.82
N ARG A 308 5.44 -6.22 -0.84
CA ARG A 308 5.96 -5.29 0.17
C ARG A 308 7.06 -5.90 1.03
N ASN A 309 6.88 -7.13 1.46
CA ASN A 309 7.87 -7.88 2.26
C ASN A 309 9.18 -8.08 1.47
N VAL A 310 9.11 -8.35 0.17
CA VAL A 310 10.28 -8.44 -0.72
C VAL A 310 11.00 -7.09 -0.84
N CYS A 311 10.24 -5.99 -1.02
CA CYS A 311 10.82 -4.64 -1.04
C CYS A 311 11.55 -4.32 0.27
N ASN A 312 10.89 -4.58 1.41
CA ASN A 312 11.43 -4.33 2.74
C ASN A 312 12.71 -5.14 3.00
N MET A 313 12.70 -6.45 2.71
CA MET A 313 13.86 -7.32 2.88
C MET A 313 15.04 -6.81 2.04
N THR A 314 14.82 -6.55 0.76
CA THR A 314 15.89 -6.11 -0.16
C THR A 314 16.51 -4.79 0.26
N ILE A 315 15.67 -3.80 0.59
CA ILE A 315 16.13 -2.49 1.08
C ILE A 315 16.91 -2.65 2.37
N GLU A 316 16.42 -3.46 3.31
CA GLU A 316 17.08 -3.62 4.60
C GLU A 316 18.43 -4.32 4.47
N MET A 317 18.56 -5.31 3.58
CA MET A 317 19.84 -5.92 3.24
C MET A 317 20.81 -4.89 2.63
N LEU A 318 20.36 -4.10 1.64
CA LEU A 318 21.18 -3.06 1.01
C LEU A 318 21.62 -1.98 2.01
N PHE A 319 20.69 -1.52 2.86
CA PHE A 319 20.97 -0.49 3.87
C PHE A 319 21.90 -1.01 4.95
N SER A 320 21.88 -2.31 5.26
CA SER A 320 22.85 -2.92 6.18
C SER A 320 24.29 -2.86 5.67
N LEU A 321 24.50 -2.63 4.37
CA LEU A 321 25.84 -2.48 3.76
C LEU A 321 26.35 -1.04 3.79
N ILE A 322 25.53 -0.08 4.24
CA ILE A 322 25.82 1.34 4.22
C ILE A 322 25.78 1.91 5.64
N PRO A 323 26.74 2.77 6.02
CA PRO A 323 26.70 3.47 7.29
C PRO A 323 25.41 4.26 7.50
N GLU A 324 24.81 4.15 8.68
CA GLU A 324 23.51 4.76 8.96
C GLU A 324 23.53 6.30 8.92
N ASP A 325 24.66 6.93 9.23
CA ASP A 325 24.85 8.37 9.12
C ASP A 325 24.62 8.83 7.67
N LYS A 326 25.16 8.09 6.69
CA LYS A 326 24.91 8.35 5.27
C LYS A 326 23.45 8.14 4.90
N LEU A 327 22.81 7.07 5.42
CA LEU A 327 21.39 6.78 5.16
C LEU A 327 20.48 7.94 5.57
N THR A 328 20.76 8.51 6.74
CA THR A 328 19.94 9.57 7.33
C THR A 328 20.35 10.99 6.95
N SER A 329 21.38 11.17 6.12
CA SER A 329 21.86 12.49 5.70
C SER A 329 21.31 12.85 4.32
N PRO A 330 20.68 14.04 4.14
CA PRO A 330 20.32 14.55 2.83
C PRO A 330 21.55 14.67 1.92
N GLY A 331 21.53 14.01 0.77
CA GLY A 331 22.64 13.91 -0.18
C GLY A 331 23.78 12.97 0.26
N GLY A 332 23.64 12.30 1.41
CA GLY A 332 24.64 11.36 1.94
C GLY A 332 24.80 10.10 1.09
N MET A 333 23.77 9.76 0.31
CA MET A 333 23.83 8.77 -0.77
C MET A 333 22.74 9.04 -1.82
N LYS A 334 22.87 8.39 -2.97
CA LYS A 334 21.82 8.35 -3.99
C LYS A 334 21.39 6.92 -4.29
N ILE A 335 20.07 6.72 -4.33
CA ILE A 335 19.37 5.46 -4.55
C ILE A 335 18.50 5.62 -5.80
N LEU A 336 18.62 4.71 -6.75
CA LEU A 336 17.83 4.71 -7.98
C LEU A 336 17.04 3.42 -8.14
N ASP A 337 15.78 3.55 -8.54
CA ASP A 337 15.02 2.47 -9.19
C ASP A 337 14.78 2.81 -10.68
N PRO A 338 15.50 2.17 -11.63
CA PRO A 338 15.36 2.41 -13.06
C PRO A 338 14.12 1.74 -13.69
N ALA A 339 13.33 0.98 -12.94
CA ALA A 339 12.04 0.44 -13.35
C ALA A 339 11.06 0.57 -12.17
N VAL A 340 10.82 1.83 -11.79
CA VAL A 340 10.24 2.18 -10.48
C VAL A 340 8.82 1.68 -10.28
N GLY A 341 8.04 1.47 -11.34
CA GLY A 341 6.66 1.02 -11.28
C GLY A 341 5.83 1.95 -10.37
N THR A 342 5.24 1.40 -9.31
CA THR A 342 4.44 2.14 -8.30
C THR A 342 5.28 2.75 -7.17
N GLY A 343 6.60 2.56 -7.17
CA GLY A 343 7.53 3.11 -6.17
C GLY A 343 7.84 2.19 -4.98
N GLY A 344 7.47 0.90 -5.04
CA GLY A 344 7.55 -0.03 -3.91
C GLY A 344 8.89 -0.03 -3.16
N PHE A 345 10.03 -0.14 -3.89
CA PHE A 345 11.36 -0.10 -3.29
C PHE A 345 11.71 1.26 -2.69
N LEU A 346 11.41 2.36 -3.38
CA LEU A 346 11.69 3.71 -2.88
C LEU A 346 10.92 3.98 -1.58
N ILE A 347 9.67 3.55 -1.51
CA ILE A 347 8.83 3.69 -0.31
C ILE A 347 9.35 2.82 0.84
N ALA A 348 9.79 1.59 0.56
CA ALA A 348 10.44 0.74 1.57
C ALA A 348 11.69 1.43 2.13
N GLY A 349 12.49 2.06 1.27
CA GLY A 349 13.64 2.87 1.70
C GLY A 349 13.25 4.07 2.56
N VAL A 350 12.27 4.89 2.15
CA VAL A 350 11.81 6.05 2.92
C VAL A 350 11.25 5.63 4.28
N GLN A 351 10.47 4.55 4.35
CA GLN A 351 9.97 4.02 5.62
C GLN A 351 11.12 3.54 6.51
N LYS A 352 12.17 2.93 5.94
CA LYS A 352 13.35 2.54 6.73
C LYS A 352 14.10 3.75 7.28
N ILE A 353 14.26 4.83 6.50
CA ILE A 353 14.83 6.09 6.98
C ILE A 353 14.00 6.67 8.13
N LYS A 354 12.67 6.69 8.00
CA LYS A 354 11.75 7.11 9.05
C LYS A 354 11.95 6.29 10.33
N GLN A 355 12.08 4.96 10.22
CA GLN A 355 12.36 4.08 11.35
C GLN A 355 13.70 4.40 12.01
N LEU A 356 14.76 4.65 11.23
CA LEU A 356 16.08 5.01 11.77
C LEU A 356 16.05 6.32 12.57
N PHE A 357 15.33 7.34 12.09
CA PHE A 357 15.15 8.58 12.86
C PHE A 357 14.37 8.34 14.17
N LEU A 358 13.31 7.53 14.14
CA LEU A 358 12.56 7.18 15.36
C LEU A 358 13.44 6.46 16.38
N THR A 359 14.26 5.49 15.95
CA THR A 359 15.20 4.78 16.83
C THR A 359 16.25 5.71 17.45
N ARG A 360 16.59 6.81 16.78
CA ARG A 360 17.49 7.86 17.31
C ARG A 360 16.82 8.86 18.25
N GLY A 361 15.54 8.69 18.55
CA GLY A 361 14.80 9.53 19.50
C GLY A 361 14.27 10.85 18.92
N PHE A 362 14.23 11.00 17.60
CA PHE A 362 13.58 12.16 16.98
C PHE A 362 12.08 12.12 17.23
N ARG A 363 11.51 13.28 17.60
CA ARG A 363 10.07 13.43 17.83
C ARG A 363 9.30 13.40 16.50
N TYR A 364 8.05 12.93 16.54
CA TYR A 364 7.18 12.83 15.37
C TYR A 364 6.94 14.15 14.63
N ASP A 365 6.95 15.28 15.36
CA ASP A 365 6.76 16.63 14.82
C ASP A 365 7.92 17.08 13.89
N GLN A 366 9.15 16.68 14.19
CA GLN A 366 10.36 16.97 13.39
C GLN A 366 10.60 15.95 12.27
N LEU A 367 10.06 14.74 12.44
CA LEU A 367 10.30 13.61 11.55
C LEU A 367 9.89 13.89 10.10
N ARG A 368 8.80 14.63 9.90
CA ARG A 368 8.26 14.90 8.57
C ARG A 368 9.25 15.65 7.69
N ASP A 369 9.81 16.76 8.18
CA ASP A 369 10.72 17.59 7.40
C ASP A 369 12.06 16.88 7.17
N LEU A 370 12.58 16.17 8.18
CA LEU A 370 13.82 15.39 8.06
C LEU A 370 13.70 14.26 7.02
N VAL A 371 12.61 13.47 7.09
CA VAL A 371 12.35 12.41 6.13
C VAL A 371 12.18 12.99 4.73
N ARG A 372 11.48 14.12 4.59
CA ARG A 372 11.31 14.82 3.31
C ARG A 372 12.63 15.28 2.71
N ASP A 373 13.51 15.86 3.51
CA ASP A 373 14.79 16.38 3.02
C ASP A 373 15.71 15.23 2.56
N VAL A 374 15.75 14.12 3.32
CA VAL A 374 16.46 12.90 2.89
C VAL A 374 15.82 12.29 1.66
N ALA A 375 14.50 12.17 1.63
CA ALA A 375 13.77 11.57 0.52
C ALA A 375 14.01 12.34 -0.79
N ASN A 376 13.93 13.66 -0.77
CA ASN A 376 14.18 14.53 -1.92
C ASN A 376 15.65 14.58 -2.38
N ALA A 377 16.60 14.31 -1.50
CA ALA A 377 18.01 14.33 -1.87
C ALA A 377 18.54 12.95 -2.30
N ASN A 378 17.96 11.87 -1.76
CA ASN A 378 18.56 10.53 -1.84
C ASN A 378 17.80 9.57 -2.77
N PHE A 379 16.50 9.74 -3.03
CA PHE A 379 15.71 8.76 -3.78
C PHE A 379 15.36 9.26 -5.18
N PHE A 380 15.53 8.38 -6.17
CA PHE A 380 15.33 8.67 -7.59
C PHE A 380 14.64 7.49 -8.28
N GLY A 381 13.86 7.76 -9.32
CA GLY A 381 13.13 6.72 -10.05
C GLY A 381 12.95 7.03 -11.52
N ILE A 382 12.89 6.00 -12.35
CA ILE A 382 12.59 6.11 -13.78
C ILE A 382 11.55 5.07 -14.14
N ASP A 383 10.52 5.48 -14.89
CA ASP A 383 9.63 4.54 -15.55
C ASP A 383 9.35 4.97 -17.00
N PHE A 384 9.13 3.98 -17.86
CA PHE A 384 8.72 4.20 -19.24
C PHE A 384 7.22 4.51 -19.35
N ASN A 385 6.40 4.07 -18.39
CA ASN A 385 4.97 4.35 -18.39
C ASN A 385 4.70 5.67 -17.64
N PRO A 386 4.23 6.73 -18.31
CA PRO A 386 3.99 8.03 -17.67
C PRO A 386 2.89 7.96 -16.60
N PHE A 387 1.99 6.99 -16.68
CA PHE A 387 0.98 6.77 -15.64
C PHE A 387 1.60 6.17 -14.38
N LEU A 388 2.48 5.17 -14.51
CA LEU A 388 3.20 4.60 -13.35
C LEU A 388 4.12 5.65 -12.69
N VAL A 389 4.76 6.51 -13.47
CA VAL A 389 5.47 7.69 -12.92
C VAL A 389 4.55 8.53 -12.05
N LYS A 390 3.36 8.87 -12.55
CA LYS A 390 2.37 9.65 -11.80
C LYS A 390 1.99 8.95 -10.49
N VAL A 391 1.76 7.64 -10.54
CA VAL A 391 1.42 6.82 -9.38
C VAL A 391 2.56 6.79 -8.37
N ALA A 392 3.79 6.50 -8.79
CA ALA A 392 4.95 6.47 -7.89
C ALA A 392 5.23 7.84 -7.26
N GLN A 393 5.13 8.92 -8.04
CA GLN A 393 5.23 10.29 -7.51
C GLN A 393 4.17 10.56 -6.44
N MET A 394 2.92 10.20 -6.72
CA MET A 394 1.83 10.38 -5.75
C MET A 394 2.04 9.53 -4.50
N ASN A 395 2.48 8.28 -4.66
CA ASN A 395 2.76 7.36 -3.57
C ASN A 395 3.87 7.89 -2.66
N MET A 396 4.93 8.44 -3.24
CA MET A 396 6.00 9.11 -2.50
C MET A 396 5.51 10.36 -1.74
N VAL A 397 4.62 11.16 -2.32
CA VAL A 397 4.00 12.30 -1.61
C VAL A 397 3.20 11.82 -0.39
N MET A 398 2.46 10.71 -0.51
CA MET A 398 1.71 10.13 0.61
C MET A 398 2.63 9.62 1.73
N HIS A 399 3.87 9.23 1.40
CA HIS A 399 4.83 8.62 2.33
C HIS A 399 5.90 9.55 2.92
N GLY A 400 5.93 10.84 2.58
CA GLY A 400 6.86 11.82 3.18
C GLY A 400 7.75 12.60 2.21
N ASP A 401 7.54 12.41 0.91
CA ASP A 401 8.04 13.08 -0.30
C ASP A 401 9.57 13.09 -0.59
N GLY A 402 9.92 12.27 -1.60
CA GLY A 402 11.06 12.37 -2.52
C GLY A 402 10.55 12.28 -3.97
N SER A 403 9.29 12.65 -4.18
CA SER A 403 8.52 12.45 -5.42
C SER A 403 9.07 13.24 -6.59
N ALA A 404 9.75 14.36 -6.31
CA ALA A 404 10.29 15.25 -7.33
C ALA A 404 11.38 14.57 -8.18
N ASN A 405 11.97 13.45 -7.76
CA ASN A 405 13.07 12.82 -8.50
C ASN A 405 12.64 11.61 -9.35
N ILE A 406 11.34 11.35 -9.45
CA ILE A 406 10.81 10.29 -10.31
C ILE A 406 10.46 10.89 -11.67
N VAL A 407 11.03 10.33 -12.73
CA VAL A 407 10.94 10.88 -14.10
C VAL A 407 10.45 9.87 -15.12
N HIS A 408 9.75 10.36 -16.14
CA HIS A 408 9.33 9.55 -17.29
C HIS A 408 10.45 9.49 -18.32
N ALA A 409 11.02 8.31 -18.53
CA ALA A 409 12.03 8.02 -19.55
C ALA A 409 12.16 6.50 -19.78
N ASN A 410 12.67 6.11 -20.95
CA ASN A 410 13.05 4.72 -21.18
C ASN A 410 14.47 4.46 -20.64
N SER A 411 14.58 3.68 -19.55
CA SER A 411 15.86 3.36 -18.93
C SER A 411 16.84 2.62 -19.85
N LEU A 412 16.35 1.88 -20.85
CA LEU A 412 17.21 1.17 -21.79
C LEU A 412 17.69 2.08 -22.94
N GLU A 413 17.01 3.19 -23.23
CA GLU A 413 17.46 4.15 -24.23
C GLU A 413 18.73 4.91 -23.80
N SER A 414 19.39 5.50 -24.80
CA SER A 414 20.51 6.40 -24.54
C SER A 414 20.03 7.64 -23.77
N PRO A 415 20.74 8.07 -22.71
CA PRO A 415 20.41 9.31 -22.01
C PRO A 415 20.35 10.55 -22.91
N SER A 416 21.00 10.52 -24.09
CA SER A 416 20.88 11.58 -25.09
C SER A 416 19.46 11.78 -25.62
N ASN A 417 18.62 10.74 -25.57
CA ASN A 417 17.24 10.76 -26.08
C ASN A 417 16.22 11.14 -25.01
N TRP A 418 16.64 11.17 -23.74
CA TRP A 418 15.76 11.55 -22.64
C TRP A 418 15.33 13.03 -22.70
N ASN A 419 14.20 13.32 -22.07
CA ASN A 419 13.76 14.70 -21.85
C ASN A 419 14.73 15.45 -20.92
N SER A 420 14.62 16.78 -20.90
CA SER A 420 15.50 17.66 -20.12
C SER A 420 15.44 17.40 -18.62
N GLU A 421 14.28 16.99 -18.11
CA GLU A 421 14.07 16.69 -16.70
C GLU A 421 14.86 15.45 -16.27
N ALA A 422 14.73 14.35 -17.00
CA ALA A 422 15.46 13.10 -16.75
C ALA A 422 16.97 13.30 -16.88
N LYS A 423 17.43 14.00 -17.93
CA LYS A 423 18.87 14.34 -18.12
C LYS A 423 19.46 15.15 -16.97
N LYS A 424 18.66 16.03 -16.36
CA LYS A 424 19.12 16.87 -15.25
C LYS A 424 19.27 16.07 -13.95
N LYS A 425 18.33 15.17 -13.67
CA LYS A 425 18.23 14.46 -12.39
C LYS A 425 18.99 13.15 -12.35
N ILE A 426 19.08 12.44 -13.47
CA ILE A 426 19.66 11.10 -13.55
C ILE A 426 20.91 11.14 -14.42
N LYS A 427 22.01 10.61 -13.89
CA LYS A 427 23.29 10.47 -14.59
C LYS A 427 23.85 9.08 -14.38
N PHE A 428 24.61 8.58 -15.36
CA PHE A 428 25.40 7.36 -15.16
C PHE A 428 26.49 7.58 -14.12
N GLU A 429 26.85 6.49 -13.44
CA GLU A 429 27.86 6.46 -12.37
C GLU A 429 27.64 7.49 -11.24
N ASP A 430 26.39 7.80 -10.92
CA ASP A 430 26.02 8.80 -9.90
C ASP A 430 25.31 8.17 -8.68
N PHE A 431 24.98 6.87 -8.71
CA PHE A 431 24.20 6.22 -7.66
C PHE A 431 25.04 5.28 -6.80
N ASP A 432 24.82 5.32 -5.48
CA ASP A 432 25.48 4.43 -4.50
C ASP A 432 24.72 3.10 -4.38
N ILE A 433 23.40 3.15 -4.52
CA ILE A 433 22.51 1.99 -4.57
C ILE A 433 21.65 2.07 -5.83
N VAL A 434 21.51 0.95 -6.51
CA VAL A 434 20.44 0.72 -7.49
C VAL A 434 19.61 -0.46 -6.99
N VAL A 435 18.29 -0.32 -6.98
CA VAL A 435 17.39 -1.38 -6.54
C VAL A 435 16.22 -1.47 -7.49
N THR A 436 15.90 -2.64 -8.02
CA THR A 436 14.88 -2.74 -9.06
C THR A 436 14.29 -4.13 -9.24
N ASN A 437 13.09 -4.16 -9.81
CA ASN A 437 12.45 -5.34 -10.36
C ASN A 437 12.17 -5.06 -11.84
N PRO A 438 13.09 -5.44 -12.76
CA PRO A 438 12.93 -5.14 -14.17
C PRO A 438 11.74 -5.93 -14.76
N PRO A 439 11.10 -5.44 -15.83
CA PRO A 439 10.01 -6.17 -16.47
C PRO A 439 10.53 -7.51 -17.04
N PHE A 440 9.89 -8.62 -16.68
CA PHE A 440 10.17 -9.96 -17.21
C PHE A 440 8.88 -10.75 -17.44
N GLY A 441 8.98 -11.86 -18.18
CA GLY A 441 7.81 -12.70 -18.51
C GLY A 441 6.92 -12.15 -19.62
N THR A 442 7.32 -11.05 -20.24
CA THR A 442 6.68 -10.52 -21.44
C THR A 442 7.20 -11.27 -22.68
N LYS A 443 6.35 -11.49 -23.69
CA LYS A 443 6.84 -11.96 -25.01
C LYS A 443 7.67 -10.89 -25.74
N ALA A 444 7.77 -9.68 -25.19
CA ALA A 444 8.46 -8.57 -25.81
C ALA A 444 9.97 -8.69 -25.61
N VAL A 445 10.69 -8.70 -26.72
CA VAL A 445 12.15 -8.61 -26.77
C VAL A 445 12.55 -7.21 -27.22
N ILE A 446 13.73 -6.77 -26.84
CA ILE A 446 14.33 -5.54 -27.35
C ILE A 446 15.14 -5.90 -28.59
N ASP A 447 14.69 -5.46 -29.75
CA ASP A 447 15.29 -5.70 -31.06
C ASP A 447 15.80 -4.40 -31.74
N ASN A 448 15.61 -3.24 -31.10
CA ASN A 448 16.07 -1.96 -31.62
C ASN A 448 17.62 -1.89 -31.61
N PRO A 449 18.29 -1.79 -32.78
CA PRO A 449 19.74 -1.75 -32.86
C PRO A 449 20.38 -0.55 -32.13
N ASP A 450 19.69 0.58 -32.07
CA ASP A 450 20.19 1.77 -31.36
C ASP A 450 20.21 1.59 -29.85
N ILE A 451 19.32 0.75 -29.33
CA ILE A 451 19.35 0.33 -27.92
C ILE A 451 20.46 -0.70 -27.72
N LEU A 452 20.44 -1.78 -28.51
CA LEU A 452 21.35 -2.92 -28.33
C LEU A 452 22.83 -2.56 -28.45
N LYS A 453 23.20 -1.66 -29.36
CA LYS A 453 24.62 -1.25 -29.57
C LYS A 453 25.26 -0.57 -28.36
N GLN A 454 24.45 -0.15 -27.38
CA GLN A 454 24.92 0.50 -26.16
C GLN A 454 25.40 -0.49 -25.09
N PHE A 455 25.07 -1.78 -25.23
CA PHE A 455 25.29 -2.80 -24.21
C PHE A 455 26.41 -3.75 -24.60
N GLU A 456 27.36 -3.96 -23.69
CA GLU A 456 28.40 -4.99 -23.81
C GLU A 456 27.79 -6.40 -23.93
N LEU A 457 26.69 -6.67 -23.22
CA LEU A 457 25.98 -7.96 -23.26
C LEU A 457 25.54 -8.35 -24.68
N THR A 458 25.35 -7.37 -25.58
CA THR A 458 24.98 -7.63 -26.98
C THR A 458 26.05 -8.42 -27.72
N THR A 459 27.33 -8.22 -27.39
CA THR A 459 28.46 -8.88 -28.05
C THR A 459 29.22 -9.86 -27.14
N PHE A 460 29.00 -9.79 -25.82
CA PHE A 460 29.72 -10.61 -24.85
C PHE A 460 29.51 -12.12 -25.08
N GLY A 461 30.62 -12.85 -25.22
CA GLY A 461 30.61 -14.30 -25.42
C GLY A 461 29.92 -14.78 -26.71
N ALA A 462 29.66 -13.89 -27.66
CA ALA A 462 29.03 -14.22 -28.94
C ALA A 462 29.96 -13.92 -30.12
N ASN A 463 29.86 -14.74 -31.18
CA ASN A 463 30.63 -14.55 -32.42
C ASN A 463 30.13 -13.37 -33.26
N SER A 464 28.87 -12.98 -33.08
CA SER A 464 28.22 -11.84 -33.73
C SER A 464 27.30 -11.13 -32.74
N PRO A 465 27.03 -9.82 -32.92
CA PRO A 465 26.09 -9.09 -32.07
C PRO A 465 24.70 -9.73 -32.06
N ARG A 466 24.14 -9.93 -30.87
CA ARG A 466 22.76 -10.41 -30.70
C ARG A 466 21.78 -9.36 -31.23
N THR A 467 20.81 -9.79 -32.02
CA THR A 467 19.82 -8.89 -32.66
C THR A 467 18.56 -8.68 -31.82
N ALA A 468 18.37 -9.50 -30.78
CA ALA A 468 17.27 -9.36 -29.83
C ALA A 468 17.68 -9.89 -28.45
N LEU A 469 17.32 -9.16 -27.40
CA LEU A 469 17.55 -9.55 -26.01
C LEU A 469 16.32 -9.25 -25.15
N PRO A 470 15.96 -10.12 -24.19
CA PRO A 470 14.92 -9.80 -23.21
C PRO A 470 15.30 -8.57 -22.37
N PRO A 471 14.33 -7.70 -22.02
CA PRO A 471 14.59 -6.48 -21.25
C PRO A 471 15.35 -6.74 -19.95
N GLU A 472 14.96 -7.77 -19.19
CA GLU A 472 15.55 -8.10 -17.89
C GLU A 472 17.05 -8.42 -17.98
N GLN A 473 17.53 -8.93 -19.12
CA GLN A 473 18.95 -9.18 -19.34
C GLN A 473 19.72 -7.85 -19.53
N LEU A 474 19.16 -6.92 -20.30
CA LEU A 474 19.75 -5.59 -20.52
C LEU A 474 19.72 -4.73 -19.26
N PHE A 475 18.70 -4.90 -18.42
CA PHE A 475 18.60 -4.19 -17.15
C PHE A 475 19.75 -4.53 -16.18
N ILE A 476 20.30 -5.76 -16.23
CA ILE A 476 21.48 -6.13 -15.42
C ILE A 476 22.63 -5.16 -15.71
N GLU A 477 22.96 -4.96 -16.99
CA GLU A 477 24.03 -4.06 -17.39
C GLU A 477 23.65 -2.60 -17.15
N ARG A 478 22.42 -2.19 -17.49
CA ARG A 478 21.98 -0.81 -17.30
C ARG A 478 22.06 -0.38 -15.84
N CYS A 479 21.66 -1.24 -14.91
CA CYS A 479 21.77 -0.97 -13.48
C CYS A 479 23.22 -0.75 -13.04
N LEU A 480 24.17 -1.53 -13.57
CA LEU A 480 25.60 -1.33 -13.31
C LEU A 480 26.15 -0.04 -13.95
N ASN A 481 25.60 0.43 -15.08
CA ASN A 481 25.99 1.72 -15.65
C ASN A 481 25.57 2.89 -14.75
N PHE A 482 24.43 2.80 -14.07
CA PHE A 482 23.98 3.83 -13.12
C PHE A 482 24.82 3.88 -11.85
N LEU A 483 25.35 2.73 -11.40
CA LEU A 483 26.14 2.65 -10.18
C LEU A 483 27.51 3.32 -10.28
N LYS A 484 27.89 4.04 -9.23
CA LYS A 484 29.29 4.40 -8.97
C LYS A 484 30.14 3.12 -8.83
N PRO A 485 31.43 3.16 -9.17
CA PRO A 485 32.35 2.07 -8.81
C PRO A 485 32.27 1.75 -7.31
N GLY A 486 32.08 0.48 -6.95
CA GLY A 486 31.90 0.04 -5.57
C GLY A 486 30.48 0.13 -5.00
N GLY A 487 29.52 0.70 -5.74
CA GLY A 487 28.11 0.77 -5.36
C GLY A 487 27.40 -0.60 -5.38
N TYR A 488 26.22 -0.66 -4.79
CA TYR A 488 25.46 -1.90 -4.58
C TYR A 488 24.19 -1.98 -5.44
N LEU A 489 23.95 -3.12 -6.05
CA LEU A 489 22.74 -3.42 -6.82
C LEU A 489 21.91 -4.48 -6.09
N GLY A 490 20.64 -4.20 -5.81
CA GLY A 490 19.64 -5.23 -5.50
C GLY A 490 18.72 -5.44 -6.70
N ILE A 491 18.72 -6.61 -7.32
CA ILE A 491 17.93 -6.87 -8.53
C ILE A 491 17.14 -8.17 -8.41
N VAL A 492 15.85 -8.09 -8.69
CA VAL A 492 14.97 -9.27 -8.86
C VAL A 492 15.17 -9.80 -10.27
N LEU A 493 15.43 -11.10 -10.42
CA LEU A 493 15.61 -11.74 -11.72
C LEU A 493 14.84 -13.08 -11.77
N PRO A 494 14.36 -13.50 -12.96
CA PRO A 494 13.90 -14.88 -13.14
C PRO A 494 15.02 -15.87 -12.83
N ASP A 495 14.69 -16.95 -12.13
CA ASP A 495 15.69 -17.97 -11.75
C ASP A 495 16.40 -18.57 -12.98
N SER A 496 15.73 -18.60 -14.14
CA SER A 496 16.31 -19.07 -15.39
C SER A 496 17.62 -18.37 -15.79
N ILE A 497 17.83 -17.11 -15.41
CA ILE A 497 19.12 -16.41 -15.64
C ILE A 497 20.25 -17.04 -14.83
N LEU A 498 19.93 -17.55 -13.64
CA LEU A 498 20.89 -18.16 -12.72
C LEU A 498 21.09 -19.65 -13.00
N SER A 499 20.06 -20.35 -13.45
CA SER A 499 20.08 -21.81 -13.61
C SER A 499 20.28 -22.30 -15.05
N ASN A 500 19.81 -21.58 -16.08
CA ASN A 500 19.84 -22.07 -17.46
C ASN A 500 21.28 -22.14 -18.03
N PRO A 501 21.76 -23.31 -18.51
CA PRO A 501 23.08 -23.43 -19.14
C PRO A 501 23.29 -22.52 -20.35
N GLY A 502 22.23 -22.24 -21.14
CA GLY A 502 22.30 -21.35 -22.32
C GLY A 502 22.54 -19.88 -21.98
N LEU A 503 22.36 -19.48 -20.71
CA LEU A 503 22.60 -18.13 -20.21
C LEU A 503 23.90 -18.01 -19.39
N LYS A 504 24.81 -19.00 -19.50
CA LYS A 504 26.11 -18.99 -18.82
C LYS A 504 26.90 -17.70 -19.05
N TRP A 505 26.87 -17.18 -20.28
CA TRP A 505 27.57 -15.96 -20.66
C TRP A 505 27.13 -14.72 -19.85
N ILE A 506 25.85 -14.65 -19.43
CA ILE A 506 25.37 -13.56 -18.56
C ILE A 506 26.00 -13.70 -17.17
N ARG A 507 26.05 -14.90 -16.62
CA ARG A 507 26.66 -15.16 -15.30
C ARG A 507 28.15 -14.87 -15.31
N GLU A 508 28.86 -15.25 -16.38
CA GLU A 508 30.27 -14.91 -16.58
C GLU A 508 30.47 -13.40 -16.62
N TRP A 509 29.61 -12.67 -17.34
CA TRP A 509 29.65 -11.21 -17.37
C TRP A 509 29.39 -10.59 -15.98
N ILE A 510 28.38 -11.07 -15.24
CA ILE A 510 28.08 -10.62 -13.87
C ILE A 510 29.30 -10.83 -12.96
N LEU A 511 29.93 -12.01 -12.99
CA LEU A 511 31.11 -12.33 -12.18
C LEU A 511 32.33 -11.48 -12.55
N GLN A 512 32.47 -11.12 -13.83
CA GLN A 512 33.54 -10.23 -14.29
C GLN A 512 33.33 -8.80 -13.78
N LYS A 513 32.09 -8.31 -13.76
CA LYS A 513 31.76 -6.91 -13.44
C LYS A 513 31.42 -6.67 -11.97
N THR A 514 31.12 -7.70 -11.19
CA THR A 514 30.62 -7.56 -9.82
C THR A 514 31.17 -8.60 -8.85
N TYR A 515 31.04 -8.33 -7.56
CA TYR A 515 31.04 -9.35 -6.51
C TYR A 515 29.60 -9.66 -6.11
N ILE A 516 29.26 -10.96 -6.01
CA ILE A 516 27.95 -11.41 -5.55
C ILE A 516 27.95 -11.43 -4.02
N ILE A 517 27.31 -10.46 -3.38
CA ILE A 517 27.25 -10.37 -1.92
C ILE A 517 26.20 -11.35 -1.38
N ALA A 518 25.03 -11.40 -2.02
CA ALA A 518 23.97 -12.33 -1.64
C ALA A 518 23.18 -12.85 -2.85
N SER A 519 22.66 -14.07 -2.72
CA SER A 519 21.69 -14.70 -3.62
C SER A 519 20.56 -15.31 -2.79
N ILE A 520 19.34 -14.84 -3.03
CA ILE A 520 18.13 -15.24 -2.30
C ILE A 520 17.19 -15.88 -3.31
N ASP A 521 16.93 -17.18 -3.18
CA ASP A 521 15.98 -17.91 -4.03
C ASP A 521 14.58 -17.83 -3.43
N LEU A 522 13.69 -17.07 -4.05
CA LEU A 522 12.37 -16.78 -3.50
C LEU A 522 11.39 -17.93 -3.80
N PRO A 523 10.46 -18.23 -2.87
CA PRO A 523 9.35 -19.14 -3.14
C PRO A 523 8.59 -18.78 -4.41
N VAL A 524 8.10 -19.80 -5.12
CA VAL A 524 7.28 -19.62 -6.33
C VAL A 524 6.04 -18.78 -6.03
N GLU A 525 5.50 -18.93 -4.82
CA GLU A 525 4.35 -18.22 -4.29
C GLU A 525 4.56 -16.70 -4.26
N THR A 526 5.80 -16.19 -4.25
CA THR A 526 6.11 -14.76 -4.01
C THR A 526 5.36 -13.80 -4.93
N PHE A 527 5.22 -14.13 -6.21
CA PHE A 527 4.52 -13.30 -7.19
C PHE A 527 3.18 -13.89 -7.61
N GLU A 528 2.72 -14.96 -6.96
CA GLU A 528 1.40 -15.54 -7.16
C GLU A 528 0.30 -14.74 -6.43
N PRO A 529 -0.95 -14.77 -6.92
CA PRO A 529 -1.48 -15.53 -8.06
C PRO A 529 -1.16 -14.94 -9.44
N HIS A 530 -0.36 -13.89 -9.51
CA HIS A 530 -0.17 -13.12 -10.75
C HIS A 530 0.79 -13.78 -11.72
N THR A 531 1.90 -14.31 -11.22
CA THR A 531 2.85 -15.11 -12.02
C THR A 531 3.46 -16.22 -11.18
N GLY A 532 3.57 -17.41 -11.79
CA GLY A 532 4.26 -18.56 -11.21
C GLY A 532 5.75 -18.62 -11.58
N THR A 533 6.32 -17.54 -12.13
CA THR A 533 7.75 -17.48 -12.41
C THR A 533 8.53 -17.46 -11.09
N GLN A 534 9.35 -18.49 -10.86
CA GLN A 534 10.31 -18.49 -9.77
C GLN A 534 11.37 -17.40 -9.99
N THR A 535 11.65 -16.65 -8.94
CA THR A 535 12.53 -15.48 -9.00
C THR A 535 13.57 -15.55 -7.91
N SER A 536 14.69 -14.88 -8.15
CA SER A 536 15.77 -14.72 -7.18
C SER A 536 16.12 -13.25 -7.03
N ILE A 537 16.60 -12.86 -5.86
CA ILE A 537 17.23 -11.57 -5.64
C ILE A 537 18.74 -11.75 -5.58
N LEU A 538 19.45 -10.94 -6.38
CA LEU A 538 20.89 -10.77 -6.25
C LEU A 538 21.21 -9.44 -5.57
N ILE A 539 22.07 -9.49 -4.56
CA ILE A 539 22.76 -8.31 -4.04
C ILE A 539 24.19 -8.33 -4.59
N LEU A 540 24.51 -7.37 -5.45
CA LEU A 540 25.79 -7.28 -6.15
C LEU A 540 26.54 -6.02 -5.73
N LYS A 541 27.87 -6.07 -5.76
CA LYS A 541 28.75 -4.90 -5.61
C LYS A 541 29.51 -4.66 -6.91
N LYS A 542 29.38 -3.48 -7.52
CA LYS A 542 30.09 -3.13 -8.76
C LYS A 542 31.61 -3.11 -8.53
N LYS A 543 32.36 -3.89 -9.32
CA LYS A 543 33.83 -3.88 -9.27
C LYS A 543 34.38 -2.60 -9.87
N THR A 544 35.44 -2.07 -9.25
CA THR A 544 36.29 -1.05 -9.87
C THR A 544 37.08 -1.64 -11.04
N LEU A 545 37.56 -0.80 -11.97
CA LEU A 545 38.31 -1.27 -13.15
C LEU A 545 39.50 -2.21 -12.81
N PRO A 546 40.31 -1.95 -11.76
CA PRO A 546 41.37 -2.88 -11.35
C PRO A 546 40.83 -4.25 -10.93
N GLN A 547 39.70 -4.30 -10.21
CA GLN A 547 39.12 -5.52 -9.67
C GLN A 547 38.48 -6.42 -10.73
N GLN A 548 38.07 -5.87 -11.89
CA GLN A 548 37.47 -6.66 -12.97
C GLN A 548 38.45 -7.67 -13.59
N LYS A 549 39.76 -7.47 -13.40
CA LYS A 549 40.82 -8.36 -13.88
C LYS A 549 41.22 -9.42 -12.86
N LEU A 550 40.70 -9.33 -11.63
CA LEU A 550 41.03 -10.24 -10.54
C LEU A 550 39.97 -11.35 -10.45
N GLN A 551 40.43 -12.59 -10.56
CA GLN A 551 39.66 -13.75 -10.10
C GLN A 551 40.01 -13.97 -8.63
N GLU A 552 39.06 -13.63 -7.76
CA GLU A 552 39.19 -13.76 -6.31
C GLU A 552 38.14 -14.75 -5.83
N ASP A 553 38.55 -15.67 -4.97
CA ASP A 553 37.61 -16.46 -4.19
C ASP A 553 37.07 -15.61 -3.05
N TYR A 554 35.75 -15.45 -2.99
CA TYR A 554 35.07 -14.73 -1.93
C TYR A 554 33.86 -15.52 -1.43
N LYS A 555 33.43 -15.20 -0.21
CA LYS A 555 32.25 -15.79 0.41
C LYS A 555 31.02 -14.98 0.02
N MET A 556 29.96 -15.66 -0.36
CA MET A 556 28.64 -15.07 -0.59
C MET A 556 27.61 -15.60 0.40
N PHE A 557 26.58 -14.80 0.68
CA PHE A 557 25.42 -15.23 1.46
C PHE A 557 24.39 -15.87 0.53
N MET A 558 23.97 -17.10 0.82
CA MET A 558 22.92 -17.79 0.06
C MET A 558 21.83 -18.27 1.00
N VAL A 559 20.57 -18.07 0.62
CA VAL A 559 19.42 -18.52 1.40
C VAL A 559 18.22 -18.81 0.52
N ILE A 560 17.39 -19.75 0.96
CA ILE A 560 16.13 -20.14 0.32
C ILE A 560 15.04 -20.00 1.40
N PRO A 561 14.36 -18.86 1.52
CA PRO A 561 13.17 -18.75 2.36
C PRO A 561 12.10 -19.76 1.90
N GLU A 562 11.37 -20.35 2.85
CA GLU A 562 10.34 -21.36 2.53
C GLU A 562 8.93 -20.76 2.45
N LYS A 563 8.69 -19.63 3.14
CA LYS A 563 7.38 -18.98 3.21
C LYS A 563 7.48 -17.47 3.05
N VAL A 564 6.48 -16.90 2.40
CA VAL A 564 6.36 -15.46 2.09
C VAL A 564 5.08 -14.86 2.66
N GLY A 565 4.43 -15.56 3.60
CA GLY A 565 3.23 -15.06 4.28
C GLY A 565 1.92 -15.27 3.54
N HIS A 566 1.89 -15.90 2.37
CA HIS A 566 0.65 -16.21 1.65
C HIS A 566 0.73 -17.48 0.80
N ASP A 567 -0.43 -18.01 0.44
CA ASP A 567 -0.60 -19.14 -0.47
C ASP A 567 -0.61 -18.72 -1.95
N ARG A 568 -0.74 -19.70 -2.84
CA ARG A 568 -0.83 -19.52 -4.31
C ARG A 568 -2.00 -18.68 -4.80
N ARG A 569 -3.01 -18.48 -3.95
CA ARG A 569 -4.20 -17.68 -4.24
C ARG A 569 -4.07 -16.27 -3.66
N GLY A 570 -2.98 -15.98 -2.97
CA GLY A 570 -2.74 -14.72 -2.25
C GLY A 570 -3.44 -14.65 -0.89
N ASN A 571 -3.93 -15.76 -0.35
CA ASN A 571 -4.51 -15.76 0.99
C ASN A 571 -3.39 -15.75 2.04
N PRO A 572 -3.46 -14.91 3.08
CA PRO A 572 -2.47 -14.90 4.14
C PRO A 572 -2.34 -16.27 4.82
N ILE A 573 -1.09 -16.67 5.08
CA ILE A 573 -0.75 -17.84 5.91
C ILE A 573 -0.28 -17.28 7.26
N TYR A 574 -0.81 -17.82 8.35
CA TYR A 574 -0.48 -17.39 9.71
C TYR A 574 0.38 -18.41 10.42
N ARG A 575 1.20 -17.93 11.37
CA ARG A 575 1.96 -18.80 12.26
C ARG A 575 1.02 -19.57 13.17
N THR A 576 1.38 -20.82 13.41
CA THR A 576 0.60 -21.72 14.25
C THR A 576 1.48 -22.41 15.28
N THR A 577 0.94 -22.58 16.48
CA THR A 577 1.52 -23.46 17.50
C THR A 577 1.55 -24.92 17.01
N PRO A 578 2.31 -25.83 17.66
CA PRO A 578 2.26 -27.26 17.34
C PRO A 578 0.85 -27.87 17.38
N ASP A 579 -0.05 -27.29 18.18
CA ASP A 579 -1.45 -27.71 18.31
C ASP A 579 -2.37 -27.09 17.23
N GLY A 580 -1.82 -26.28 16.32
CA GLY A 580 -2.54 -25.66 15.20
C GLY A 580 -3.29 -24.38 15.55
N GLU A 581 -3.01 -23.77 16.71
CA GLU A 581 -3.62 -22.51 17.13
C GLU A 581 -2.90 -21.32 16.49
N ILE A 582 -3.64 -20.28 16.13
CA ILE A 582 -3.07 -19.10 15.48
C ILE A 582 -2.41 -18.22 16.54
N GLU A 583 -1.13 -17.92 16.35
CA GLU A 583 -0.37 -17.01 17.19
C GLU A 583 -0.81 -15.55 16.94
N LEU A 584 -1.01 -14.79 18.03
CA LEU A 584 -1.37 -13.37 17.96
C LEU A 584 -0.22 -12.47 18.40
N GLY A 585 -0.02 -11.39 17.67
CA GLY A 585 0.88 -10.31 18.07
C GLY A 585 0.22 -9.33 19.06
N ARG A 586 0.96 -8.29 19.44
CA ARG A 586 0.61 -7.26 20.46
C ARG A 586 -0.78 -6.59 20.32
N ASN A 587 -1.43 -6.67 19.16
CA ASN A 587 -2.75 -6.09 18.89
C ASN A 587 -3.87 -7.14 18.72
N VAL A 588 -3.68 -8.37 19.20
CA VAL A 588 -4.61 -9.49 19.00
C VAL A 588 -4.84 -9.78 17.50
N LYS A 589 -3.80 -9.52 16.68
CA LYS A 589 -3.82 -9.78 15.24
C LYS A 589 -3.02 -11.04 14.94
N PRO A 590 -3.53 -11.94 14.07
CA PRO A 590 -2.77 -13.09 13.59
C PRO A 590 -1.39 -12.71 13.04
N ILE A 591 -0.35 -13.43 13.45
CA ILE A 591 1.01 -13.23 12.95
C ILE A 591 1.15 -13.93 11.59
N ILE A 592 1.56 -13.19 10.57
CA ILE A 592 1.79 -13.74 9.22
C ILE A 592 3.06 -14.62 9.24
N ASP A 593 2.98 -15.78 8.59
CA ASP A 593 4.07 -16.73 8.46
C ASP A 593 5.00 -16.37 7.28
N ASP A 594 5.78 -15.30 7.49
CA ASP A 594 6.72 -14.75 6.52
C ASP A 594 8.17 -14.95 6.99
N HIS A 595 8.98 -15.63 6.16
CA HIS A 595 10.39 -15.89 6.45
C HIS A 595 11.32 -14.78 5.92
N LEU A 596 10.85 -13.85 5.09
CA LEU A 596 11.70 -12.78 4.51
C LEU A 596 12.32 -11.85 5.57
N PRO A 597 11.64 -11.50 6.68
CA PRO A 597 12.29 -10.76 7.78
C PRO A 597 13.47 -11.52 8.40
N LEU A 598 13.35 -12.86 8.54
CA LEU A 598 14.41 -13.71 9.09
C LEU A 598 15.65 -13.76 8.18
N VAL A 599 15.45 -13.68 6.86
CA VAL A 599 16.55 -13.58 5.89
C VAL A 599 17.41 -12.34 6.17
N THR A 600 16.77 -11.20 6.43
CA THR A 600 17.48 -9.96 6.74
C THR A 600 18.26 -10.04 8.05
N GLU A 601 17.70 -10.65 9.10
CA GLU A 601 18.40 -10.89 10.37
C GLU A 601 19.63 -11.77 10.18
N ALA A 602 19.45 -12.91 9.49
CA ALA A 602 20.54 -13.83 9.17
C ALA A 602 21.63 -13.16 8.32
N PHE A 603 21.25 -12.27 7.39
CA PHE A 603 22.21 -11.52 6.59
C PHE A 603 23.03 -10.55 7.44
N LYS A 604 22.40 -9.78 8.34
CA LYS A 604 23.12 -8.89 9.26
C LYS A 604 24.05 -9.64 10.18
N GLU A 605 23.65 -10.79 10.71
CA GLU A 605 24.55 -11.66 11.47
C GLU A 605 25.73 -12.13 10.64
N TRP A 606 25.49 -12.51 9.38
CA TRP A 606 26.55 -12.93 8.48
C TRP A 606 27.55 -11.80 8.21
N LEU A 607 27.08 -10.57 8.01
CA LEU A 607 27.94 -9.38 7.85
C LEU A 607 28.83 -9.15 9.08
N LYS A 608 28.26 -9.23 10.29
CA LYS A 608 29.00 -9.12 11.56
C LYS A 608 30.08 -10.20 11.68
N ARG A 609 29.74 -11.47 11.39
CA ARG A 609 30.69 -12.59 11.42
C ARG A 609 31.83 -12.45 10.40
N LYS A 610 31.64 -11.64 9.35
CA LYS A 610 32.64 -11.37 8.31
C LYS A 610 33.44 -10.10 8.56
N GLY A 611 33.10 -9.30 9.57
CA GLY A 611 33.72 -7.99 9.82
C GLY A 611 33.47 -6.98 8.70
N ILE A 612 32.35 -7.13 7.97
CA ILE A 612 31.96 -6.18 6.91
C ILE A 612 31.25 -4.96 7.51
N THR A 613 30.61 -5.15 8.68
CA THR A 613 29.84 -4.14 9.44
C THR A 613 30.11 -4.27 10.92
#